data_AF-A0A379ETZ9-F1
#
_entry.id   AF-A0A379ETZ9-F1
#
_cell.length_a   1.000
_cell.length_b   1.000
_cell.length_c   1.000
_cell.angle_alpha   90.00
_cell.angle_beta   90.00
_cell.angle_gamma   90.00
#
_symmetry.space_group_name_H-M   'P 1'
#
loop_
_entity.id
_entity.type
_entity.pdbx_description
1 polymer ?
#
loop_
_entity_poly.entity_id
_entity_poly.type
_entity_poly.pdbx_seq_one_letter_code
_entity_poly.pdbx_strand_id
1 'polypeptide(L)'
;MAKTTPFQGTKFYLGTGVEAEKAITACEVSPNAKITVASHGLKKGDCIKITGLGALDGYYPVKGVDNNTITLADEVDWSNQDKPTDFANAKMAKVKWSSNFCAIKNIEKDGDTLTEEDVTTMCSEGTETEPGDIELGSVKLTFFYAPATVMQADLRKKFYGKETFPYLIVFKENQGSLYGTGFIQTGANISGEVKGKFESGITIKQSKRDYLLPVA
;
A
#
# COMPACT_ATOMS: atom_id res chain seq x y z
N MET A 1 -28.50 -5.55 -5.17
CA MET A 1 -27.69 -5.74 -6.40
C MET A 1 -26.29 -5.23 -6.09
N ALA A 2 -25.27 -6.05 -6.26
CA ALA A 2 -23.88 -5.59 -6.15
C ALA A 2 -23.62 -4.59 -7.28
N LYS A 3 -23.19 -3.37 -6.94
CA LYS A 3 -22.79 -2.37 -7.93
C LYS A 3 -21.36 -2.70 -8.36
N THR A 4 -21.12 -2.76 -9.66
CA THR A 4 -19.78 -2.91 -10.21
C THR A 4 -18.97 -1.65 -9.95
N THR A 5 -17.71 -1.77 -9.52
CA THR A 5 -16.84 -0.61 -9.28
C THR A 5 -16.32 -0.03 -10.61
N PRO A 6 -16.69 1.20 -11.02
CA PRO A 6 -16.23 1.77 -12.27
C PRO A 6 -14.79 2.27 -12.18
N PHE A 7 -14.01 2.04 -13.23
CA PHE A 7 -12.64 2.58 -13.34
C PHE A 7 -12.65 4.11 -13.46
N GLN A 8 -13.50 4.66 -14.33
CA GLN A 8 -13.57 6.11 -14.55
C GLN A 8 -14.03 6.86 -13.28
N GLY A 9 -13.14 7.71 -12.78
CA GLY A 9 -13.36 8.48 -11.54
C GLY A 9 -12.74 7.85 -10.30
N THR A 10 -12.14 6.66 -10.41
CA THR A 10 -11.17 6.16 -9.42
C THR A 10 -9.99 7.11 -9.34
N LYS A 11 -9.48 7.33 -8.14
CA LYS A 11 -8.35 8.25 -7.90
C LYS A 11 -7.13 7.47 -7.47
N PHE A 12 -5.97 7.91 -7.92
CA PHE A 12 -4.69 7.30 -7.60
C PHE A 12 -3.73 8.35 -7.03
N TYR A 13 -3.10 8.02 -5.92
CA TYR A 13 -2.20 8.91 -5.18
C TYR A 13 -0.91 8.18 -4.80
N LEU A 14 0.18 8.95 -4.69
CA LEU A 14 1.50 8.50 -4.25
C LEU A 14 1.90 9.22 -2.98
N GLY A 15 2.60 8.52 -2.10
CA GLY A 15 3.23 9.12 -0.92
C GLY A 15 4.41 10.01 -1.32
N THR A 16 4.29 11.30 -1.07
CA THR A 16 5.35 12.30 -1.36
C THR A 16 6.19 12.64 -0.12
N GLY A 17 5.85 12.06 1.04
CA GLY A 17 6.55 12.27 2.30
C GLY A 17 5.66 11.99 3.49
N VAL A 18 6.10 12.42 4.67
CA VAL A 18 5.35 12.31 5.92
C VAL A 18 5.27 13.66 6.64
N GLU A 19 4.32 13.80 7.55
CA GLU A 19 4.23 14.91 8.51
C GLU A 19 5.21 14.75 9.67
N ALA A 20 5.18 15.70 10.61
CA ALA A 20 6.01 15.63 11.80
C ALA A 20 5.70 14.36 12.60
N GLU A 21 6.78 13.70 13.04
CA GLU A 21 6.71 12.45 13.80
C GLU A 21 6.13 12.71 15.21
N LYS A 22 5.32 11.77 15.69
CA LYS A 22 4.73 11.76 17.04
C LYS A 22 5.07 10.45 17.73
N ALA A 23 5.35 10.49 19.03
CA ALA A 23 5.72 9.31 19.79
C ALA A 23 4.53 8.36 19.96
N ILE A 24 4.77 7.07 19.74
CA ILE A 24 3.86 5.99 20.11
C ILE A 24 4.17 5.61 21.55
N THR A 25 3.14 5.48 22.39
CA THR A 25 3.30 5.20 23.83
C THR A 25 2.81 3.82 24.23
N ALA A 26 1.98 3.20 23.41
CA ALA A 26 1.51 1.83 23.58
C ALA A 26 1.02 1.27 22.24
N CYS A 27 0.95 -0.05 22.13
CA CYS A 27 0.25 -0.74 21.05
C CYS A 27 -0.55 -1.95 21.58
N GLU A 28 -1.55 -2.35 20.81
CA GLU A 28 -2.34 -3.57 21.00
C GLU A 28 -2.22 -4.40 19.72
N VAL A 29 -1.93 -5.69 19.88
CA VAL A 29 -1.80 -6.66 18.77
C VAL A 29 -3.07 -7.51 18.59
N SER A 30 -3.96 -7.52 19.58
CA SER A 30 -5.21 -8.30 19.59
C SER A 30 -6.25 -7.60 20.48
N PRO A 31 -7.56 -7.66 20.16
CA PRO A 31 -8.17 -8.32 19.00
C PRO A 31 -8.05 -7.54 17.68
N ASN A 32 -7.66 -6.26 17.74
CA ASN A 32 -7.41 -5.42 16.57
C ASN A 32 -6.09 -4.67 16.77
N ALA A 33 -5.36 -4.42 15.69
CA ALA A 33 -4.14 -3.63 15.74
C ALA A 33 -4.46 -2.17 16.11
N LYS A 34 -3.96 -1.73 17.27
CA LYS A 34 -4.08 -0.33 17.73
C LYS A 34 -2.76 0.24 18.20
N ILE A 35 -2.64 1.56 18.12
CA ILE A 35 -1.54 2.31 18.71
C ILE A 35 -2.07 3.49 19.52
N THR A 36 -1.34 3.88 20.56
CA THR A 36 -1.64 5.04 21.40
C THR A 36 -0.68 6.18 21.09
N VAL A 37 -1.21 7.29 20.57
CA VAL A 37 -0.48 8.49 20.21
C VAL A 37 -1.29 9.71 20.64
N ALA A 38 -0.74 10.50 21.56
CA ALA A 38 -1.40 11.71 22.04
C ALA A 38 -1.50 12.77 20.92
N SER A 39 -2.63 13.49 20.87
CA SER A 39 -2.84 14.61 19.93
C SER A 39 -2.49 14.24 18.47
N HIS A 40 -2.83 13.03 18.03
CA HIS A 40 -2.39 12.49 16.75
C HIS A 40 -2.91 13.29 15.54
N GLY A 41 -4.07 13.95 15.63
CA GLY A 41 -4.60 14.83 14.58
C GLY A 41 -5.01 14.10 13.29
N LEU A 42 -5.27 12.80 13.40
CA LEU A 42 -5.65 11.93 12.29
C LEU A 42 -7.16 11.83 12.18
N LYS A 43 -7.63 11.46 10.99
CA LYS A 43 -9.01 11.05 10.73
C LYS A 43 -9.04 9.67 10.08
N LYS A 44 -10.22 9.03 10.10
CA LYS A 44 -10.47 7.80 9.34
C LYS A 44 -10.10 8.00 7.86
N GLY A 45 -9.43 7.02 7.27
CA GLY A 45 -8.93 7.04 5.89
C GLY A 45 -7.59 7.75 5.71
N ASP A 46 -7.00 8.33 6.76
CA ASP A 46 -5.58 8.70 6.70
C ASP A 46 -4.71 7.44 6.66
N CYS A 47 -3.49 7.58 6.15
CA CYS A 47 -2.46 6.54 6.22
C CYS A 47 -1.32 7.04 7.10
N ILE A 48 -0.80 6.16 7.93
CA ILE A 48 0.31 6.44 8.84
C ILE A 48 1.50 5.56 8.52
N LYS A 49 2.69 6.10 8.76
CA LYS A 49 3.94 5.36 8.84
C LYS A 49 4.25 5.10 10.31
N ILE A 50 4.50 3.84 10.65
CA ILE A 50 4.98 3.40 11.95
C ILE A 50 6.46 3.02 11.80
N THR A 51 7.28 3.47 12.74
CA THR A 51 8.71 3.14 12.84
C THR A 51 9.11 2.92 14.29
N GLY A 52 10.10 2.05 14.54
CA GLY A 52 10.63 1.82 15.88
C GLY A 52 9.82 0.81 16.73
N LEU A 53 8.91 0.06 16.12
CA LEU A 53 8.21 -1.09 16.69
C LEU A 53 8.68 -2.44 16.10
N GLY A 54 9.75 -2.44 15.29
CA GLY A 54 10.35 -3.65 14.76
C GLY A 54 9.49 -4.29 13.67
N ALA A 55 9.02 -5.52 13.91
CA ALA A 55 8.20 -6.26 12.94
C ALA A 55 6.88 -5.54 12.57
N LEU A 56 6.40 -4.65 13.45
CA LEU A 56 5.18 -3.86 13.26
C LEU A 56 5.41 -2.57 12.46
N ASP A 57 6.64 -2.29 12.02
CA ASP A 57 6.94 -1.09 11.24
C ASP A 57 6.35 -1.17 9.84
N GLY A 58 5.78 -0.09 9.32
CA GLY A 58 5.12 -0.11 8.02
C GLY A 58 4.19 1.06 7.77
N TYR A 59 3.44 0.97 6.66
CA TYR A 59 2.39 1.91 6.32
C TYR A 59 1.03 1.25 6.53
N TYR A 60 0.15 1.91 7.28
CA TYR A 60 -1.13 1.34 7.68
C TYR A 60 -2.27 2.34 7.46
N PRO A 61 -3.43 1.90 6.94
CA PRO A 61 -4.63 2.73 6.89
C PRO A 61 -5.29 2.83 8.26
N VAL A 62 -5.81 4.02 8.57
CA VAL A 62 -6.55 4.31 9.80
C VAL A 62 -8.03 4.01 9.61
N LYS A 63 -8.54 3.01 10.33
CA LYS A 63 -9.97 2.66 10.37
C LYS A 63 -10.76 3.56 11.31
N GLY A 64 -10.18 3.88 12.47
CA GLY A 64 -10.87 4.62 13.52
C GLY A 64 -9.90 5.42 14.37
N VAL A 65 -10.40 6.51 14.93
CA VAL A 65 -9.66 7.37 15.83
C VAL A 65 -10.50 7.66 17.06
N ASP A 66 -9.85 7.64 18.21
CA ASP A 66 -10.31 8.17 19.49
C ASP A 66 -9.22 9.12 20.02
N ASN A 67 -9.51 9.90 21.06
CA ASN A 67 -8.66 11.02 21.52
C ASN A 67 -7.15 10.75 21.55
N ASN A 68 -6.74 9.56 21.97
CA ASN A 68 -5.33 9.15 22.02
C ASN A 68 -5.06 7.80 21.32
N THR A 69 -6.07 7.17 20.72
CA THR A 69 -5.94 5.80 20.22
C THR A 69 -6.34 5.73 18.76
N ILE A 70 -5.51 5.04 17.98
CA ILE A 70 -5.70 4.86 16.55
C ILE A 70 -5.94 3.38 16.31
N THR A 71 -7.05 3.05 15.66
CA THR A 71 -7.37 1.69 15.21
C THR A 71 -7.02 1.55 13.74
N LEU A 72 -6.20 0.56 13.41
CA LEU A 72 -5.80 0.27 12.03
C LEU A 72 -6.90 -0.51 11.29
N ALA A 73 -6.75 -0.70 9.98
CA ALA A 73 -7.68 -1.49 9.18
C ALA A 73 -7.77 -2.95 9.66
N ASP A 74 -8.92 -3.59 9.43
CA ASP A 74 -9.20 -4.95 9.92
C ASP A 74 -8.28 -6.00 9.30
N GLU A 75 -7.78 -5.76 8.08
CA GLU A 75 -6.80 -6.62 7.43
C GLU A 75 -5.39 -6.51 8.05
N VAL A 76 -5.16 -5.55 8.95
CA VAL A 76 -3.91 -5.44 9.72
C VAL A 76 -3.97 -6.42 10.88
N ASP A 77 -3.36 -7.58 10.68
CA ASP A 77 -3.25 -8.63 11.69
C ASP A 77 -1.85 -8.66 12.31
N TRP A 78 -1.80 -8.42 13.62
CA TRP A 78 -0.59 -8.48 14.45
C TRP A 78 -0.64 -9.64 15.45
N SER A 79 -1.65 -10.52 15.41
CA SER A 79 -1.87 -11.52 16.46
C SER A 79 -0.70 -12.48 16.67
N ASN A 80 0.06 -12.73 15.60
CA ASN A 80 1.22 -13.63 15.59
C ASN A 80 2.55 -12.91 15.88
N GLN A 81 2.50 -11.62 16.24
CA GLN A 81 3.68 -10.81 16.53
C GLN A 81 3.82 -10.60 18.03
N ASP A 82 5.06 -10.61 18.52
CA ASP A 82 5.35 -10.24 19.89
C ASP A 82 4.96 -8.79 20.14
N LYS A 83 4.24 -8.53 21.23
CA LYS A 83 3.88 -7.18 21.64
C LYS A 83 5.15 -6.42 22.08
N PRO A 84 5.52 -5.31 21.43
CA PRO A 84 6.62 -4.47 21.88
C PRO A 84 6.44 -3.99 23.33
N THR A 85 7.54 -4.05 24.09
CA THR A 85 7.60 -3.56 25.47
C THR A 85 8.38 -2.25 25.61
N ASP A 86 9.24 -1.95 24.63
CA ASP A 86 9.98 -0.69 24.53
C ASP A 86 9.39 0.19 23.41
N PHE A 87 9.09 1.43 23.76
CA PHE A 87 8.51 2.45 22.87
C PHE A 87 9.40 3.70 22.76
N ALA A 88 10.62 3.69 23.30
CA ALA A 88 11.49 4.87 23.35
C ALA A 88 11.76 5.48 21.96
N ASN A 89 11.85 4.62 20.94
CA ASN A 89 12.07 5.03 19.55
C ASN A 89 10.83 4.89 18.65
N ALA A 90 9.69 4.51 19.24
CA ALA A 90 8.47 4.23 18.50
C ALA A 90 7.79 5.54 18.06
N LYS A 91 7.58 5.68 16.77
CA LYS A 91 7.06 6.90 16.15
C LYS A 91 6.00 6.60 15.11
N MET A 92 5.07 7.54 15.01
CA MET A 92 4.02 7.59 14.00
C MET A 92 4.13 8.91 13.23
N ALA A 93 3.99 8.84 11.91
CA ALA A 93 3.86 10.03 11.07
C ALA A 93 2.76 9.85 10.04
N LYS A 94 1.94 10.88 9.81
CA LYS A 94 0.92 10.88 8.76
C LYS A 94 1.56 10.96 7.38
N VAL A 95 1.09 10.14 6.44
CA VAL A 95 1.53 10.18 5.04
C VAL A 95 0.95 11.39 4.32
N LYS A 96 1.79 12.09 3.57
CA LYS A 96 1.39 13.15 2.63
C LYS A 96 1.19 12.54 1.25
N TRP A 97 0.01 12.78 0.68
CA TRP A 97 -0.35 12.30 -0.64
C TRP A 97 -0.08 13.36 -1.72
N SER A 98 0.28 12.90 -2.90
CA SER A 98 0.33 13.72 -4.12
C SER A 98 -1.06 14.20 -4.55
N SER A 99 -1.13 15.00 -5.62
CA SER A 99 -2.39 15.26 -6.32
C SER A 99 -2.88 13.99 -7.04
N ASN A 100 -4.15 13.92 -7.40
CA ASN A 100 -4.69 12.77 -8.14
C ASN A 100 -3.95 12.60 -9.48
N PHE A 101 -3.50 11.38 -9.78
CA PHE A 101 -2.83 11.09 -11.05
C PHE A 101 -3.85 10.89 -12.19
N CYS A 102 -4.41 12.00 -12.68
CA CYS A 102 -5.47 12.00 -13.70
C CYS A 102 -5.06 11.51 -15.09
N ALA A 103 -3.76 11.36 -15.37
CA ALA A 103 -3.30 10.94 -16.69
C ALA A 103 -3.33 9.42 -16.88
N ILE A 104 -3.66 8.66 -15.83
CA ILE A 104 -3.78 7.20 -15.87
C ILE A 104 -4.97 6.79 -16.75
N LYS A 105 -4.69 5.88 -17.67
CA LYS A 105 -5.64 5.25 -18.58
C LYS A 105 -6.00 3.83 -18.14
N ASN A 106 -5.08 3.15 -17.46
CA ASN A 106 -5.25 1.77 -16.99
C ASN A 106 -4.47 1.56 -15.67
N ILE A 107 -5.06 0.81 -14.76
CA ILE A 107 -4.44 0.29 -13.53
C ILE A 107 -4.68 -1.23 -13.52
N GLU A 108 -3.60 -1.99 -13.54
CA GLU A 108 -3.65 -3.45 -13.43
C GLU A 108 -2.91 -3.85 -12.15
N LYS A 109 -3.59 -4.57 -11.25
CA LYS A 109 -2.95 -5.22 -10.11
C LYS A 109 -2.83 -6.71 -10.43
N ASP A 110 -1.60 -7.21 -10.52
CA ASP A 110 -1.35 -8.64 -10.52
C ASP A 110 -1.65 -9.16 -9.10
N GLY A 111 -2.35 -10.30 -9.01
CA GLY A 111 -2.62 -10.96 -7.73
C GLY A 111 -1.34 -11.44 -7.05
N ASP A 112 -1.42 -11.67 -5.75
CA ASP A 112 -0.37 -12.36 -5.00
C ASP A 112 -0.40 -13.85 -5.36
N THR A 113 0.76 -14.49 -5.42
CA THR A 113 0.92 -15.92 -5.71
C THR A 113 1.46 -16.65 -4.49
N LEU A 114 1.21 -17.96 -4.40
CA LEU A 114 1.82 -18.84 -3.40
C LEU A 114 2.89 -19.67 -4.09
N THR A 115 4.04 -19.86 -3.44
CA THR A 115 4.95 -20.94 -3.85
C THR A 115 4.36 -22.28 -3.47
N GLU A 116 4.84 -23.35 -4.10
CA GLU A 116 4.40 -24.73 -3.82
C GLU A 116 5.57 -25.48 -3.16
N GLU A 117 5.32 -26.07 -2.00
CA GLU A 117 6.27 -26.95 -1.32
C GLU A 117 5.94 -28.41 -1.64
N ASP A 118 6.92 -29.16 -2.14
CA ASP A 118 6.75 -30.57 -2.49
C ASP A 118 6.79 -31.43 -1.22
N VAL A 119 5.67 -32.11 -0.93
CA VAL A 119 5.53 -33.04 0.19
C VAL A 119 5.35 -34.49 -0.27
N THR A 120 5.66 -34.77 -1.54
CA THR A 120 5.51 -36.09 -2.15
C THR A 120 6.26 -37.14 -1.34
N THR A 121 5.54 -38.17 -0.90
CA THR A 121 6.11 -39.29 -0.14
C THR A 121 6.31 -40.51 -1.02
N MET A 122 7.05 -41.51 -0.52
CA MET A 122 7.25 -42.79 -1.21
C MET A 122 5.94 -43.57 -1.46
N CYS A 123 4.87 -43.25 -0.72
CA CYS A 123 3.56 -43.85 -0.88
C CYS A 123 2.58 -42.99 -1.70
N SER A 124 3.01 -41.80 -2.15
CA SER A 124 2.17 -40.91 -2.94
C SER A 124 2.04 -41.44 -4.37
N GLU A 125 0.83 -41.43 -4.92
CA GLU A 125 0.54 -41.91 -6.28
C GLU A 125 0.84 -40.86 -7.37
N GLY A 126 1.19 -39.63 -6.96
CA GLY A 126 1.56 -38.49 -7.80
C GLY A 126 2.20 -37.38 -6.98
N THR A 127 2.53 -36.25 -7.61
CA THR A 127 3.09 -35.09 -6.92
C THR A 127 2.05 -34.47 -5.99
N GLU A 128 2.39 -34.34 -4.72
CA GLU A 128 1.56 -33.71 -3.68
C GLU A 128 2.27 -32.43 -3.21
N THR A 129 1.55 -31.31 -3.17
CA THR A 129 2.10 -30.00 -2.80
C THR A 129 1.30 -29.32 -1.68
N GLU A 130 2.02 -28.58 -0.82
CA GLU A 130 1.47 -27.69 0.20
C GLU A 130 1.72 -26.21 -0.16
N PRO A 131 0.87 -25.28 0.30
CA PRO A 131 1.05 -23.86 0.05
C PRO A 131 2.27 -23.32 0.82
N GLY A 132 3.24 -22.79 0.08
CA GLY A 132 4.43 -22.14 0.62
C GLY A 132 4.25 -20.63 0.84
N ASP A 133 5.35 -19.90 0.69
CA ASP A 133 5.43 -18.45 0.92
C ASP A 133 4.57 -17.62 -0.05
N ILE A 134 4.09 -16.48 0.44
CA ILE A 134 3.38 -15.48 -0.38
C ILE A 134 4.37 -14.66 -1.18
N GLU A 135 4.25 -14.71 -2.50
CA GLU A 135 4.90 -13.79 -3.42
C GLU A 135 3.96 -12.63 -3.77
N LEU A 136 4.33 -11.43 -3.32
CA LEU A 136 3.51 -10.24 -3.53
C LEU A 136 3.46 -9.83 -5.00
N GLY A 137 2.30 -9.38 -5.44
CA GLY A 137 2.03 -8.94 -6.80
C GLY A 137 2.68 -7.60 -7.18
N SER A 138 2.18 -7.04 -8.29
CA SER A 138 2.64 -5.76 -8.82
C SER A 138 1.46 -4.92 -9.30
N VAL A 139 1.64 -3.60 -9.30
CA VAL A 139 0.67 -2.65 -9.85
C VAL A 139 1.28 -1.99 -11.08
N LYS A 140 0.68 -2.22 -12.24
CA LYS A 140 1.05 -1.60 -13.51
C LYS A 140 0.13 -0.42 -13.77
N LEU A 141 0.73 0.73 -14.08
CA LEU A 141 0.01 1.95 -14.42
C LEU A 141 0.37 2.33 -15.85
N THR A 142 -0.63 2.58 -16.69
CA THR A 142 -0.45 3.12 -18.05
C THR A 142 -1.05 4.52 -18.13
N PHE A 143 -0.30 5.48 -18.64
CA PHE A 143 -0.68 6.91 -18.68
C PHE A 143 -0.09 7.64 -19.89
N PHE A 144 -0.61 8.84 -20.19
CA PHE A 144 -0.01 9.70 -21.22
C PHE A 144 1.32 10.30 -20.74
N TYR A 145 2.36 10.20 -21.55
CA TYR A 145 3.68 10.73 -21.23
C TYR A 145 3.68 12.26 -21.22
N ALA A 146 3.99 12.82 -20.06
CA ALA A 146 4.03 14.25 -19.78
C ALA A 146 5.06 14.53 -18.66
N PRO A 147 6.38 14.45 -18.97
CA PRO A 147 7.45 14.42 -17.97
C PRO A 147 7.59 15.72 -17.16
N ALA A 148 7.06 16.84 -17.69
CA ALA A 148 7.04 18.12 -16.98
C ALA A 148 6.02 18.17 -15.83
N THR A 149 5.13 17.17 -15.72
CA THR A 149 4.18 17.11 -14.60
C THR A 149 4.89 16.70 -13.31
N VAL A 150 4.50 17.31 -12.19
CA VAL A 150 5.08 17.03 -10.87
C VAL A 150 5.02 15.53 -10.54
N MET A 151 3.91 14.87 -10.88
CA MET A 151 3.72 13.44 -10.65
C MET A 151 4.73 12.57 -11.41
N GLN A 152 4.90 12.78 -12.72
CA GLN A 152 5.82 11.96 -13.52
C GLN A 152 7.29 12.24 -13.17
N ALA A 153 7.60 13.50 -12.83
CA ALA A 153 8.91 13.85 -12.30
C ALA A 153 9.19 13.17 -10.95
N ASP A 154 8.20 13.10 -10.07
CA ASP A 154 8.30 12.42 -8.77
C ASP A 154 8.49 10.91 -8.92
N LEU A 155 7.71 10.26 -9.80
CA LEU A 155 7.90 8.85 -10.16
C LEU A 155 9.32 8.57 -10.67
N ARG A 156 9.85 9.44 -11.53
CA ARG A 156 11.23 9.31 -12.01
C ARG A 156 12.25 9.45 -10.87
N LYS A 157 12.06 10.40 -9.95
CA LYS A 157 12.93 10.58 -8.78
C LYS A 157 12.91 9.35 -7.88
N LYS A 158 11.73 8.82 -7.57
CA LYS A 158 11.54 7.62 -6.75
C LYS A 158 12.20 6.38 -7.34
N PHE A 159 12.15 6.22 -8.66
CA PHE A 159 12.84 5.13 -9.35
C PHE A 159 14.36 5.20 -9.18
N TYR A 160 14.99 6.35 -9.49
CA TYR A 160 16.44 6.49 -9.34
C TYR A 160 16.90 6.54 -7.89
N GLY A 161 16.06 7.04 -6.98
CA GLY A 161 16.29 7.03 -5.54
C GLY A 161 16.08 5.66 -4.88
N LYS A 162 15.55 4.67 -5.63
CA LYS A 162 15.17 3.34 -5.12
C LYS A 162 14.26 3.42 -3.89
N GLU A 163 13.38 4.42 -3.89
CA GLU A 163 12.52 4.71 -2.75
C GLU A 163 11.37 3.71 -2.68
N THR A 164 11.10 3.21 -1.46
CA THR A 164 9.85 2.54 -1.14
C THR A 164 8.85 3.56 -0.62
N PHE A 165 7.65 3.58 -1.19
CA PHE A 165 6.62 4.58 -0.89
C PHE A 165 5.22 3.93 -0.81
N PRO A 166 4.30 4.54 -0.04
CA PRO A 166 2.90 4.11 -0.04
C PRO A 166 2.18 4.67 -1.28
N TYR A 167 1.19 3.94 -1.77
CA TYR A 167 0.24 4.39 -2.79
C TYR A 167 -1.20 4.15 -2.33
N LEU A 168 -2.13 4.93 -2.86
CA LEU A 168 -3.54 4.89 -2.50
C LEU A 168 -4.42 4.89 -3.74
N ILE A 169 -5.32 3.92 -3.82
CA ILE A 169 -6.39 3.83 -4.83
C ILE A 169 -7.72 4.06 -4.13
N VAL A 170 -8.43 5.13 -4.50
CA VAL A 170 -9.76 5.43 -3.97
C VAL A 170 -10.79 5.00 -4.99
N PHE A 171 -11.51 3.92 -4.68
CA PHE A 171 -12.56 3.39 -5.55
C PHE A 171 -13.80 4.29 -5.53
N LYS A 172 -14.46 4.39 -6.68
CA LYS A 172 -15.72 5.13 -6.79
C LYS A 172 -16.86 4.37 -6.11
N GLU A 173 -18.01 5.05 -5.98
CA GLU A 173 -19.26 4.46 -5.45
C GLU A 173 -19.17 3.95 -4.02
N ASN A 174 -18.31 4.59 -3.21
CA ASN A 174 -18.08 4.23 -1.82
C ASN A 174 -17.66 2.76 -1.65
N GLN A 175 -16.90 2.21 -2.61
CA GLN A 175 -16.39 0.83 -2.58
C GLN A 175 -15.08 0.68 -1.77
N GLY A 176 -14.68 1.73 -1.05
CA GLY A 176 -13.52 1.72 -0.17
C GLY A 176 -12.27 2.29 -0.81
N SER A 177 -11.13 2.01 -0.19
CA SER A 177 -9.83 2.49 -0.64
C SER A 177 -8.75 1.44 -0.38
N LEU A 178 -7.88 1.25 -1.35
CA LEU A 178 -6.77 0.31 -1.27
C LEU A 178 -5.47 1.06 -0.99
N TYR A 179 -4.77 0.65 0.04
CA TYR A 179 -3.49 1.22 0.46
C TYR A 179 -2.41 0.16 0.25
N GLY A 180 -1.44 0.43 -0.60
CA GLY A 180 -0.31 -0.46 -0.80
C GLY A 180 1.01 0.24 -0.54
N THR A 181 2.07 -0.54 -0.42
CA THR A 181 3.45 -0.04 -0.33
C THR A 181 4.30 -0.77 -1.35
N GLY A 182 5.16 -0.04 -2.05
CA GLY A 182 6.05 -0.64 -3.03
C GLY A 182 7.13 0.29 -3.51
N PHE A 183 7.89 -0.19 -4.49
CA PHE A 183 8.91 0.57 -5.19
C PHE A 183 8.72 0.39 -6.70
N ILE A 184 9.25 1.31 -7.50
CA ILE A 184 9.17 1.22 -8.95
C ILE A 184 10.18 0.17 -9.43
N GLN A 185 9.68 -0.96 -9.92
CA GLN A 185 10.49 -2.04 -10.48
C GLN A 185 10.89 -1.72 -11.92
N THR A 186 9.94 -1.20 -12.70
CA THR A 186 10.16 -0.78 -14.08
C THR A 186 9.82 0.70 -14.21
N GLY A 187 10.83 1.51 -14.52
CA GLY A 187 10.67 2.94 -14.76
C GLY A 187 9.83 3.24 -16.00
N ALA A 188 9.49 4.52 -16.18
CA ALA A 188 8.65 4.99 -17.28
C ALA A 188 9.22 4.58 -18.64
N ASN A 189 8.55 3.65 -19.33
CA ASN A 189 8.79 3.38 -20.76
C ASN A 189 8.04 4.41 -21.62
N ILE A 190 8.37 4.51 -22.91
CA ILE A 190 7.71 5.45 -23.83
C ILE A 190 7.36 4.68 -25.10
N SER A 191 6.09 4.77 -25.51
CA SER A 191 5.58 4.23 -26.76
C SER A 191 4.74 5.30 -27.46
N GLY A 192 4.77 5.34 -28.79
CA GLY A 192 4.00 6.30 -29.56
C GLY A 192 3.79 5.82 -31.00
N GLU A 193 2.66 6.23 -31.58
CA GLU A 193 2.30 5.94 -32.97
C GLU A 193 2.09 7.24 -33.76
N VAL A 194 2.18 7.16 -35.09
CA VAL A 194 1.99 8.33 -35.97
C VAL A 194 0.57 8.88 -35.82
N LYS A 195 0.44 10.17 -35.47
CA LYS A 195 -0.82 10.86 -35.10
C LYS A 195 -1.42 10.47 -33.73
N GLY A 196 -0.73 9.63 -32.95
CA GLY A 196 -1.08 9.32 -31.57
C GLY A 196 -0.42 10.27 -30.55
N LYS A 197 -0.76 10.09 -29.27
CA LYS A 197 -0.03 10.70 -28.14
C LYS A 197 0.99 9.69 -27.61
N PHE A 198 2.08 10.16 -27.02
CA PHE A 198 3.00 9.27 -26.32
C PHE A 198 2.34 8.69 -25.07
N GLU A 199 2.49 7.39 -24.91
CA GLU A 199 2.04 6.61 -23.76
C GLU A 199 3.24 6.09 -23.01
N SER A 200 3.05 5.91 -21.70
CA SER A 200 4.06 5.44 -20.79
C SER A 200 3.42 4.52 -19.77
N GLY A 201 4.21 3.60 -19.27
CA GLY A 201 3.85 2.61 -18.28
C GLY A 201 4.91 2.51 -17.20
N ILE A 202 4.48 2.25 -15.97
CA ILE A 202 5.37 1.87 -14.87
C ILE A 202 4.83 0.65 -14.15
N THR A 203 5.73 -0.09 -13.52
CA THR A 203 5.40 -1.21 -12.64
C THR A 203 5.88 -0.91 -11.22
N ILE A 204 4.96 -0.94 -10.26
CA ILE A 204 5.22 -0.84 -8.83
C ILE A 204 5.19 -2.26 -8.25
N LYS A 205 6.33 -2.79 -7.81
CA LYS A 205 6.38 -4.08 -7.10
C LYS A 205 6.00 -3.84 -5.64
N GLN A 206 5.07 -4.64 -5.13
CA GLN A 206 4.65 -4.54 -3.73
C GLN A 206 5.79 -4.99 -2.82
N SER A 207 6.10 -4.17 -1.82
CA SER A 207 7.11 -4.49 -0.80
C SER A 207 6.48 -5.11 0.46
N LYS A 208 5.19 -4.83 0.68
CA LYS A 208 4.36 -5.38 1.74
C LYS A 208 2.96 -5.59 1.20
N ARG A 209 2.17 -6.41 1.91
CA ARG A 209 0.75 -6.62 1.63
C ARG A 209 0.01 -5.29 1.56
N ASP A 210 -0.93 -5.17 0.63
CA ASP A 210 -1.89 -4.08 0.57
C ASP A 210 -3.05 -4.27 1.54
N TYR A 211 -3.69 -3.17 1.92
CA TYR A 211 -4.79 -3.12 2.87
C TYR A 211 -6.00 -2.44 2.24
N LEU A 212 -7.12 -3.14 2.20
CA LEU A 212 -8.41 -2.60 1.82
C LEU A 212 -9.08 -1.98 3.06
N LEU A 213 -9.48 -0.72 2.93
CA LEU A 213 -10.32 -0.03 3.90
C LEU A 213 -11.72 0.18 3.29
N PRO A 214 -12.73 -0.60 3.70
CA PRO A 214 -14.10 -0.41 3.25
C PRO A 214 -14.68 0.94 3.71
N VAL A 215 -15.64 1.48 2.94
CA VAL A 215 -16.50 2.54 3.47
C VAL A 215 -17.43 1.89 4.47
N ALA A 216 -17.37 2.33 5.73
CA ALA A 216 -18.33 1.89 6.75
C ALA A 216 -19.63 2.67 6.61
#